data_AF-R6AR84-F1
#
_entry.id   AF-R6AR84-F1
#
_cell.length_a   1.000
_cell.length_b   1.000
_cell.length_c   1.000
_cell.angle_alpha   90.00
_cell.angle_beta   90.00
_cell.angle_gamma   90.00
#
_symmetry.space_group_name_H-M   'P 1'
#
loop_
_entity.id
_entity.type
_entity.pdbx_description
1 polymer ?
#
loop_
_entity_poly.entity_id
_entity_poly.type
_entity_poly.pdbx_seq_one_letter_code
_entity_poly.pdbx_strand_id
1 'polypeptide(L)'
;MENIKQIMNLFDSAEKWSAYIELSNYREDLVKYLKSSLCNEIQVLANSKLQDTGWIFEYDRNKLSLNMYPNESRLIAVSIEWEWWNRSDSPWHRRGVGIWVYASETDSRKVYEKMKELSHTLPLNGYEDNLENHTWYPFVRQIPASVFGVTDNVVSVEECLYMASFNPKQLALNIWHNVFEPFATKECSELFASVVK
;
A
#
# COMPACT_ATOMS: atom_id res chain seq x y z
N MET A 1 10.22 5.02 -22.28
CA MET A 1 9.64 3.74 -21.83
C MET A 1 10.44 2.54 -22.31
N GLU A 2 10.80 2.45 -23.58
CA GLU A 2 11.58 1.32 -24.13
C GLU A 2 12.98 1.18 -23.50
N ASN A 3 13.66 2.30 -23.25
CA ASN A 3 14.96 2.32 -22.55
C ASN A 3 14.90 1.76 -21.11
N ILE A 4 13.79 1.95 -20.38
CA ILE A 4 13.67 1.47 -18.99
C ILE A 4 13.64 -0.07 -18.96
N LYS A 5 12.82 -0.70 -19.81
CA LYS A 5 12.77 -2.16 -19.92
C LYS A 5 14.12 -2.75 -20.37
N GLN A 6 14.81 -2.07 -21.29
CA GLN A 6 16.15 -2.50 -21.74
C GLN A 6 17.19 -2.43 -20.62
N ILE A 7 17.20 -1.36 -19.82
CA ILE A 7 18.10 -1.22 -18.66
C ILE A 7 17.85 -2.34 -17.65
N MET A 8 16.58 -2.66 -17.38
CA MET A 8 16.21 -3.68 -16.41
C MET A 8 16.69 -5.09 -16.80
N ASN A 9 16.68 -5.40 -18.10
CA ASN A 9 17.16 -6.68 -18.62
C ASN A 9 18.68 -6.88 -18.48
N LEU A 10 19.44 -5.87 -18.05
CA LEU A 10 20.88 -5.97 -17.83
C LEU A 10 21.23 -6.66 -16.50
N PHE A 11 20.26 -6.86 -15.60
CA PHE A 11 20.47 -7.37 -14.26
C PHE A 11 19.89 -8.77 -14.07
N ASP A 12 20.68 -9.68 -13.52
CA ASP A 12 20.30 -11.06 -13.20
C ASP A 12 19.85 -11.23 -11.73
N SER A 13 19.98 -10.20 -10.89
CA SER A 13 19.52 -10.22 -9.50
C SER A 13 19.01 -8.86 -9.00
N ALA A 14 18.14 -8.89 -7.99
CA ALA A 14 17.61 -7.70 -7.32
C ALA A 14 18.70 -6.88 -6.63
N GLU A 15 19.70 -7.55 -6.06
CA GLU A 15 20.87 -6.92 -5.42
C GLU A 15 21.65 -6.08 -6.44
N LYS A 16 21.96 -6.63 -7.63
CA LYS A 16 22.71 -5.89 -8.65
C LYS A 16 21.90 -4.74 -9.23
N TRP A 17 20.60 -4.92 -9.41
CA TRP A 17 19.73 -3.83 -9.84
C TRP A 17 19.65 -2.72 -8.78
N SER A 18 19.65 -3.07 -7.50
CA SER A 18 19.58 -2.08 -6.41
C SER A 18 20.88 -1.31 -6.25
N ALA A 19 22.02 -1.99 -6.34
CA ALA A 19 23.31 -1.32 -6.41
C ALA A 19 23.40 -0.36 -7.61
N TYR A 20 22.85 -0.74 -8.77
CA TYR A 20 22.79 0.15 -9.93
C TYR A 20 21.84 1.32 -9.72
N ILE A 21 20.64 1.08 -9.21
CA ILE A 21 19.62 2.13 -9.08
C ILE A 21 20.04 3.17 -8.05
N GLU A 22 20.72 2.78 -6.99
CA GLU A 22 21.28 3.71 -5.99
C GLU A 22 22.30 4.67 -6.61
N LEU A 23 23.07 4.22 -7.60
CA LEU A 23 24.11 4.99 -8.27
C LEU A 23 23.64 5.63 -9.58
N SER A 24 22.40 5.38 -10.00
CA SER A 24 21.87 5.79 -11.30
C SER A 24 21.21 7.16 -11.24
N ASN A 25 21.51 8.02 -12.21
CA ASN A 25 20.78 9.28 -12.44
C ASN A 25 19.31 9.05 -12.86
N TYR A 26 18.90 7.81 -13.13
CA TYR A 26 17.54 7.44 -13.52
C TYR A 26 16.73 6.82 -12.37
N ARG A 27 17.23 6.82 -11.12
CA ARG A 27 16.58 6.17 -9.97
C ARG A 27 15.10 6.51 -9.87
N GLU A 28 14.78 7.79 -9.85
CA GLU A 28 13.40 8.26 -9.64
C GLU A 28 12.45 7.78 -10.75
N ASP A 29 12.86 7.88 -12.01
CA ASP A 29 12.06 7.44 -13.16
C ASP A 29 11.85 5.92 -13.17
N LEU A 30 12.88 5.15 -12.83
CA LEU A 30 12.83 3.69 -12.76
C LEU A 30 11.91 3.23 -11.62
N VAL A 31 12.05 3.80 -10.43
CA VAL A 31 11.19 3.49 -9.28
C VAL A 31 9.74 3.90 -9.56
N LYS A 32 9.53 5.09 -10.13
CA LYS A 32 8.18 5.56 -10.51
C LYS A 32 7.53 4.63 -11.52
N TYR A 33 8.26 4.19 -12.53
CA TYR A 33 7.77 3.23 -13.51
C TYR A 33 7.32 1.91 -12.85
N LEU A 34 8.14 1.34 -11.96
CA LEU A 34 7.82 0.11 -11.23
C LEU A 34 6.57 0.26 -10.35
N LYS A 35 6.51 1.33 -9.56
CA LYS A 35 5.35 1.67 -8.71
C LYS A 35 4.08 1.78 -9.57
N SER A 36 4.15 2.53 -10.67
CA SER A 36 2.99 2.68 -11.56
C SER A 36 2.56 1.38 -12.21
N SER A 37 3.50 0.55 -12.68
CA SER A 37 3.18 -0.76 -13.25
C SER A 37 2.41 -1.63 -12.26
N LEU A 38 2.92 -1.74 -11.03
CA LEU A 38 2.29 -2.50 -9.96
C LEU A 38 0.90 -1.94 -9.57
N CYS A 39 0.81 -0.62 -9.38
CA CYS A 39 -0.44 0.04 -9.00
C CYS A 39 -1.55 -0.15 -10.04
N ASN A 40 -1.21 -0.09 -11.34
CA ASN A 40 -2.18 -0.35 -12.41
C ASN A 40 -2.70 -1.79 -12.36
N GLU A 41 -1.85 -2.80 -12.15
CA GLU A 41 -2.27 -4.20 -12.05
C GLU A 41 -3.16 -4.43 -10.82
N ILE A 42 -2.85 -3.80 -9.67
CA ILE A 42 -3.69 -3.88 -8.48
C ILE A 42 -5.06 -3.22 -8.72
N GLN A 43 -5.11 -2.06 -9.38
CA GLN A 43 -6.37 -1.40 -9.74
C GLN A 43 -7.25 -2.30 -10.62
N VAL A 44 -6.65 -2.99 -11.59
CA VAL A 44 -7.39 -3.94 -12.45
C VAL A 44 -8.00 -5.07 -11.63
N LEU A 45 -7.23 -5.64 -10.69
CA LEU A 45 -7.76 -6.66 -9.76
C LEU A 45 -8.90 -6.11 -8.90
N ALA A 46 -8.69 -4.96 -8.26
CA ALA A 46 -9.66 -4.34 -7.37
C ALA A 46 -11.00 -4.05 -8.08
N ASN A 47 -10.97 -3.52 -9.30
CA ASN A 47 -12.18 -3.25 -10.10
C ASN A 47 -13.04 -4.50 -10.32
N SER A 48 -12.42 -5.68 -10.42
CA SER A 48 -13.15 -6.94 -10.57
C SER A 48 -13.62 -7.51 -9.22
N LYS A 49 -12.83 -7.34 -8.16
CA LYS A 49 -13.03 -7.98 -6.86
C LYS A 49 -13.96 -7.21 -5.92
N LEU A 50 -14.12 -5.90 -6.14
CA LEU A 50 -14.93 -5.03 -5.28
C LEU A 50 -16.37 -4.83 -5.77
N GLN A 51 -16.79 -5.58 -6.79
CA GLN A 51 -18.19 -5.57 -7.22
C GLN A 51 -19.09 -5.97 -6.04
N ASP A 52 -20.09 -5.13 -5.74
CA ASP A 52 -21.08 -5.32 -4.68
C ASP A 52 -20.54 -5.40 -3.24
N THR A 53 -19.25 -5.09 -3.01
CA THR A 53 -18.64 -5.08 -1.66
C THR A 53 -18.83 -3.76 -0.93
N GLY A 54 -19.41 -2.75 -1.58
CA GLY A 54 -19.53 -1.41 -1.01
C GLY A 54 -18.22 -0.63 -0.93
N TRP A 55 -17.09 -1.19 -1.37
CA TRP A 55 -15.82 -0.48 -1.45
C TRP A 55 -15.57 0.11 -2.83
N ILE A 56 -14.81 1.19 -2.87
CA ILE A 56 -14.20 1.76 -4.08
C ILE A 56 -12.69 1.73 -3.94
N PHE A 57 -12.00 1.57 -5.07
CA PHE A 57 -10.54 1.54 -5.10
C PHE A 57 -10.01 2.62 -6.04
N GLU A 58 -9.05 3.39 -5.56
CA GLU A 58 -8.45 4.50 -6.28
C GLU A 58 -6.93 4.43 -6.24
N TYR A 59 -6.34 4.45 -7.42
CA TYR A 59 -4.92 4.71 -7.62
C TYR A 59 -4.67 6.20 -7.91
N ASP A 60 -4.15 6.93 -6.93
CA ASP A 60 -3.66 8.31 -7.10
C ASP A 60 -2.30 8.26 -7.82
N ARG A 61 -2.28 8.63 -9.10
CA ARG A 61 -1.07 8.63 -9.94
C ARG A 61 -0.06 9.71 -9.55
N ASN A 62 -0.49 10.78 -8.89
CA ASN A 62 0.37 11.89 -8.50
C ASN A 62 1.14 11.54 -7.24
N LYS A 63 0.43 11.07 -6.21
CA LYS A 63 1.03 10.59 -4.95
C LYS A 63 1.58 9.18 -5.05
N LEU A 64 1.31 8.52 -6.18
CA LEU A 64 1.53 7.10 -6.36
C LEU A 64 0.97 6.33 -5.17
N SER A 65 -0.31 6.50 -4.80
CA SER A 65 -0.91 5.84 -3.63
C SER A 65 -2.11 4.98 -4.02
N LEU A 66 -2.31 3.88 -3.30
CA LEU A 66 -3.43 2.96 -3.50
C LEU A 66 -4.35 3.08 -2.31
N ASN A 67 -5.61 3.42 -2.54
CA ASN A 67 -6.57 3.65 -1.47
C ASN A 67 -7.85 2.86 -1.74
N MET A 68 -8.32 2.16 -0.73
CA MET A 68 -9.61 1.48 -0.73
C MET A 68 -10.52 2.14 0.30
N TYR A 69 -11.58 2.81 -0.18
CA TYR A 69 -12.53 3.57 0.65
C TYR A 69 -13.89 2.88 0.67
N PRO A 70 -14.66 2.99 1.75
CA PRO A 70 -16.09 2.74 1.70
C PRO A 70 -16.75 3.67 0.67
N ASN A 71 -17.66 3.15 -0.15
CA ASN A 71 -18.40 3.95 -1.13
C ASN A 71 -19.24 5.06 -0.48
N GLU A 72 -19.68 4.85 0.77
CA GLU A 72 -20.44 5.83 1.53
C GLU A 72 -19.59 6.94 2.16
N SER A 73 -18.27 6.79 2.24
CA SER A 73 -17.39 7.79 2.84
C SER A 73 -15.95 7.65 2.36
N ARG A 74 -15.40 8.75 1.84
CA ARG A 74 -13.98 8.87 1.48
C ARG A 74 -13.11 9.40 2.62
N LEU A 75 -13.62 9.46 3.86
CA LEU A 75 -12.90 9.99 5.02
C LEU A 75 -11.98 8.96 5.70
N ILE A 76 -12.09 7.69 5.33
CA ILE A 76 -11.25 6.60 5.83
C ILE A 76 -10.92 5.62 4.71
N ALA A 77 -9.69 5.10 4.69
CA ALA A 77 -9.25 4.10 3.73
C ALA A 77 -8.28 3.08 4.31
N VAL A 78 -8.23 1.92 3.68
CA VAL A 78 -7.02 1.09 3.69
C VAL A 78 -6.09 1.64 2.61
N SER A 79 -4.91 2.10 2.99
CA SER A 79 -4.03 2.86 2.12
C SER A 79 -2.59 2.35 2.11
N ILE A 80 -2.03 2.26 0.90
CA ILE A 80 -0.60 2.14 0.67
C ILE A 80 -0.13 3.48 0.06
N GLU A 81 0.64 4.25 0.84
CA GLU A 81 1.24 5.50 0.38
C GLU A 81 2.75 5.32 0.13
N TRP A 82 3.12 5.16 -1.14
CA TRP A 82 4.47 4.77 -1.54
C TRP A 82 5.51 5.87 -1.36
N GLU A 83 5.09 7.11 -1.17
CA GLU A 83 5.98 8.22 -0.80
C GLU A 83 6.52 8.03 0.62
N TRP A 84 5.66 7.59 1.56
CA TRP A 84 6.04 7.39 2.95
C TRP A 84 6.98 6.22 3.16
N TRP A 85 6.92 5.20 2.30
CA TRP A 85 7.84 4.08 2.34
C TRP A 85 9.30 4.50 2.21
N ASN A 86 9.54 5.65 1.56
CA ASN A 86 10.88 6.14 1.26
C ASN A 86 11.36 7.22 2.26
N ARG A 87 10.56 7.55 3.29
CA ARG A 87 10.91 8.55 4.29
C ARG A 87 11.65 7.89 5.45
N SER A 88 12.85 8.40 5.76
CA SER A 88 13.72 7.88 6.83
C SER A 88 13.13 8.05 8.24
N ASP A 89 12.20 8.99 8.39
CA ASP A 89 11.47 9.32 9.62
C ASP A 89 10.07 8.72 9.66
N SER A 90 9.69 7.90 8.68
CA SER A 90 8.39 7.21 8.68
C SER A 90 8.47 5.90 9.48
N PRO A 91 7.44 5.58 10.28
CA PRO A 91 7.31 4.25 10.88
C PRO A 91 7.23 3.12 9.82
N TRP A 92 6.99 3.44 8.54
CA TRP A 92 6.91 2.47 7.44
C TRP A 92 8.08 2.55 6.46
N HIS A 93 9.26 2.94 6.92
CA HIS A 93 10.51 3.14 6.16
C HIS A 93 10.95 2.00 5.19
N ARG A 94 10.17 0.94 5.02
CA ARG A 94 10.42 -0.18 4.10
C ARG A 94 9.18 -0.56 3.29
N ARG A 95 8.05 -0.92 3.92
CA ARG A 95 6.83 -1.43 3.23
C ARG A 95 5.61 -1.27 4.14
N GLY A 96 4.79 -0.24 3.95
CA GLY A 96 3.65 0.06 4.83
C GLY A 96 2.28 -0.06 4.18
N VAL A 97 1.32 -0.56 4.94
CA VAL A 97 -0.10 -0.24 4.76
C VAL A 97 -0.59 0.43 6.04
N GLY A 98 -1.45 1.43 5.91
CA GLY A 98 -2.10 2.06 7.04
C GLY A 98 -3.60 2.15 6.86
N ILE A 99 -4.30 2.36 7.97
CA ILE A 99 -5.65 2.90 7.93
C ILE A 99 -5.51 4.41 7.85
N TRP A 100 -5.75 4.98 6.68
CA TRP A 100 -5.73 6.41 6.46
C TRP A 100 -7.04 7.05 6.93
N VAL A 101 -6.94 8.20 7.57
CA VAL A 101 -8.09 8.99 8.06
C VAL A 101 -7.91 10.45 7.65
N TYR A 102 -8.96 11.05 7.12
CA TYR A 102 -8.94 12.44 6.70
C TYR A 102 -9.10 13.40 7.89
N ALA A 103 -8.02 13.58 8.66
CA ALA A 103 -8.07 14.32 9.93
C ALA A 103 -8.48 15.80 9.83
N SER A 104 -8.54 16.37 8.63
CA SER A 104 -9.09 17.73 8.44
C SER A 104 -10.61 17.77 8.60
N GLU A 105 -11.31 16.66 8.37
CA GLU A 105 -12.78 16.57 8.45
C GLU A 105 -13.26 15.56 9.50
N THR A 106 -12.33 14.82 10.12
CA THR A 106 -12.65 13.83 11.16
C THR A 106 -11.78 14.01 12.40
N ASP A 107 -12.33 13.67 13.56
CA ASP A 107 -11.54 13.53 14.79
C ASP A 107 -10.82 12.16 14.80
N SER A 108 -9.54 12.16 14.40
CA SER A 108 -8.73 10.94 14.33
C SER A 108 -8.66 10.16 15.65
N ARG A 109 -8.77 10.84 16.80
CA ARG A 109 -8.72 10.18 18.11
C ARG A 109 -10.02 9.41 18.35
N LYS A 110 -11.18 10.00 18.04
CA LYS A 110 -12.47 9.30 18.10
C LYS A 110 -12.53 8.13 17.11
N VAL A 111 -12.05 8.32 15.89
CA VAL A 111 -11.95 7.26 14.88
C VAL A 111 -11.10 6.10 15.40
N TYR A 112 -9.91 6.41 15.94
CA TYR A 112 -9.02 5.42 16.54
C TYR A 112 -9.70 4.65 17.68
N GLU A 113 -10.31 5.35 18.64
CA GLU A 113 -11.00 4.74 19.78
C GLU A 113 -12.12 3.80 19.32
N LYS A 114 -12.91 4.22 18.33
CA LYS A 114 -14.01 3.42 17.79
C LYS A 114 -13.52 2.19 17.03
N MET A 115 -12.48 2.32 16.21
CA MET A 115 -11.87 1.16 15.54
C MET A 115 -11.25 0.19 16.54
N LYS A 116 -10.67 0.68 17.64
CA LYS A 116 -10.11 -0.16 18.70
C LYS A 116 -11.18 -0.98 19.41
N GLU A 117 -12.33 -0.37 19.70
CA GLU A 117 -13.53 -1.07 20.21
C GLU A 117 -13.97 -2.19 19.24
N LEU A 118 -13.95 -1.90 17.93
CA LEU A 118 -14.34 -2.82 16.86
C LEU A 118 -13.19 -3.74 16.37
N SER A 119 -12.02 -3.73 17.01
CA SER A 119 -10.84 -4.44 16.50
C SER A 119 -11.01 -5.96 16.36
N HIS A 120 -11.95 -6.54 17.11
CA HIS A 120 -12.31 -7.96 17.05
C HIS A 120 -13.19 -8.31 15.84
N THR A 121 -13.83 -7.33 15.19
CA THR A 121 -14.63 -7.51 13.98
C THR A 121 -13.92 -7.03 12.72
N LEU A 122 -12.91 -6.16 12.86
CA LEU A 122 -12.13 -5.63 11.75
C LEU A 122 -10.87 -6.48 11.50
N PRO A 123 -10.41 -6.59 10.25
CA PRO A 123 -9.22 -7.37 9.90
C PRO A 123 -7.93 -6.58 10.20
N LEU A 124 -7.77 -6.13 11.45
CA LEU A 124 -6.64 -5.34 11.94
C LEU A 124 -5.52 -6.20 12.54
N ASN A 125 -5.53 -7.52 12.31
CA ASN A 125 -4.48 -8.39 12.84
C ASN A 125 -3.09 -7.98 12.32
N GLY A 126 -2.15 -7.78 13.24
CA GLY A 126 -0.81 -7.29 12.94
C GLY A 126 -0.72 -5.80 12.63
N TYR A 127 -1.79 -5.02 12.79
CA TYR A 127 -1.71 -3.56 12.80
C TYR A 127 -1.31 -3.08 14.20
N GLU A 128 -0.46 -2.06 14.23
CA GLU A 128 0.08 -1.40 15.41
C GLU A 128 -0.58 -0.02 15.59
N ASP A 129 -0.73 0.39 16.85
CA ASP A 129 -1.23 1.71 17.22
C ASP A 129 -0.19 2.78 16.82
N ASN A 130 -0.62 3.79 16.06
CA ASN A 130 0.27 4.85 15.55
C ASN A 130 -0.34 6.26 15.69
N LEU A 131 -1.46 6.40 16.42
CA LEU A 131 -2.14 7.68 16.63
C LEU A 131 -1.22 8.78 17.18
N GLU A 132 -0.37 8.45 18.16
CA GLU A 132 0.50 9.43 18.82
C GLU A 132 1.67 9.90 17.93
N ASN A 133 2.04 9.11 16.92
CA ASN A 133 3.09 9.48 15.96
C ASN A 133 2.51 10.11 14.69
N HIS A 134 1.28 9.73 14.28
CA HIS A 134 0.69 10.19 13.03
C HIS A 134 -0.84 10.16 13.02
N THR A 135 -1.46 11.34 13.06
CA THR A 135 -2.92 11.49 13.15
C THR A 135 -3.68 11.04 11.89
N TRP A 136 -3.08 11.12 10.70
CA TRP A 136 -3.72 10.60 9.48
C TRP A 136 -3.64 9.08 9.35
N TYR A 137 -2.85 8.40 10.17
CA TYR A 137 -2.64 6.96 10.09
C TYR A 137 -2.62 6.34 11.48
N PRO A 138 -3.79 6.29 12.15
CA PRO A 138 -3.90 5.79 13.51
C PRO A 138 -3.53 4.31 13.67
N PHE A 139 -3.63 3.50 12.61
CA PHE A 139 -3.21 2.10 12.61
C PHE A 139 -2.33 1.80 11.41
N VAL A 140 -1.29 1.03 11.63
CA VAL A 140 -0.28 0.77 10.61
C VAL A 140 0.22 -0.66 10.65
N ARG A 141 0.65 -1.20 9.52
CA ARG A 141 1.24 -2.53 9.45
C ARG A 141 2.34 -2.55 8.42
N GLN A 142 3.46 -3.19 8.78
CA GLN A 142 4.49 -3.51 7.81
C GLN A 142 4.04 -4.68 6.92
N ILE A 143 4.11 -4.49 5.60
CA ILE A 143 3.85 -5.58 4.66
C ILE A 143 5.09 -6.51 4.66
N PRO A 144 4.92 -7.82 4.92
CA PRO A 144 6.05 -8.77 4.94
C PRO A 144 6.82 -8.80 3.62
N ALA A 145 8.14 -9.05 3.67
CA ALA A 145 8.98 -9.17 2.47
C ALA A 145 8.51 -10.27 1.52
N SER A 146 7.98 -11.35 2.10
CA SER A 146 7.47 -12.51 1.37
C SER A 146 6.32 -12.18 0.42
N VAL A 147 5.52 -11.14 0.72
CA VAL A 147 4.47 -10.64 -0.20
C VAL A 147 5.09 -10.16 -1.51
N PHE A 148 6.29 -9.59 -1.44
CA PHE A 148 7.07 -9.12 -2.57
C PHE A 148 7.93 -10.22 -3.21
N GLY A 149 7.92 -11.45 -2.68
CA GLY A 149 8.77 -12.54 -3.16
C GLY A 149 10.25 -12.37 -2.79
N VAL A 150 10.55 -11.56 -1.78
CA VAL A 150 11.91 -11.34 -1.25
C VAL A 150 12.01 -11.75 0.22
N THR A 151 13.23 -11.88 0.73
CA THR A 151 13.48 -12.25 2.14
C THR A 151 13.48 -11.01 3.04
N ASP A 152 13.31 -11.18 4.36
CA ASP A 152 13.32 -10.03 5.29
C ASP A 152 14.69 -9.34 5.42
N ASN A 153 15.76 -9.95 4.88
CA ASN A 153 17.07 -9.30 4.73
C ASN A 153 17.03 -8.17 3.69
N VAL A 154 16.05 -8.19 2.78
CA VAL A 154 15.78 -7.13 1.80
C VAL A 154 14.99 -6.01 2.48
N VAL A 155 15.69 -4.90 2.67
CA VAL A 155 15.19 -3.71 3.37
C VAL A 155 14.85 -2.57 2.42
N SER A 156 15.37 -2.59 1.19
CA SER A 156 15.07 -1.57 0.19
C SER A 156 13.69 -1.77 -0.44
N VAL A 157 12.94 -0.67 -0.55
CA VAL A 157 11.69 -0.59 -1.31
C VAL A 157 11.93 -0.93 -2.77
N GLU A 158 13.04 -0.45 -3.30
CA GLU A 158 13.46 -0.68 -4.67
C GLU A 158 13.67 -2.18 -4.91
N GLU A 159 14.40 -2.89 -4.05
CA GLU A 159 14.57 -4.35 -4.16
C GLU A 159 13.22 -5.10 -4.19
N CYS A 160 12.25 -4.65 -3.39
CA CYS A 160 10.90 -5.21 -3.37
C CYS A 160 10.13 -4.90 -4.67
N LEU A 161 10.31 -3.70 -5.22
CA LEU A 161 9.67 -3.26 -6.46
C LEU A 161 10.31 -3.88 -7.70
N TYR A 162 11.57 -4.31 -7.64
CA TYR A 162 12.22 -4.99 -8.75
C TYR A 162 11.47 -6.26 -9.16
N MET A 163 10.82 -6.95 -8.22
CA MET A 163 9.96 -8.09 -8.54
C MET A 163 8.75 -7.73 -9.43
N ALA A 164 8.27 -6.48 -9.34
CA ALA A 164 7.24 -5.96 -10.25
C ALA A 164 7.72 -5.89 -11.72
N SER A 165 9.03 -5.94 -11.96
CA SER A 165 9.59 -5.95 -13.32
C SER A 165 9.38 -7.26 -14.07
N PHE A 166 9.47 -8.38 -13.36
CA PHE A 166 9.41 -9.72 -13.96
C PHE A 166 8.00 -10.28 -13.97
N ASN A 167 7.23 -10.04 -12.91
CA ASN A 167 5.87 -10.58 -12.81
C ASN A 167 4.94 -9.62 -12.02
N PRO A 168 4.58 -8.47 -12.62
CA PRO A 168 3.77 -7.45 -11.94
C PRO A 168 2.38 -7.98 -11.55
N LYS A 169 1.81 -8.92 -12.32
CA LYS A 169 0.51 -9.54 -12.04
C LYS A 169 0.54 -10.40 -10.77
N GLN A 170 1.55 -11.26 -10.63
CA GLN A 170 1.68 -12.09 -9.43
C GLN A 170 1.93 -11.23 -8.19
N LEU A 171 2.76 -10.20 -8.31
CA LEU A 171 3.00 -9.29 -7.19
C LEU A 171 1.73 -8.50 -6.81
N ALA A 172 0.97 -8.02 -7.80
CA ALA A 172 -0.31 -7.36 -7.56
C ALA A 172 -1.30 -8.29 -6.84
N LEU A 173 -1.36 -9.56 -7.25
CA LEU A 173 -2.19 -10.58 -6.60
C LEU A 173 -1.76 -10.84 -5.15
N ASN A 174 -0.46 -10.95 -4.90
CA ASN A 174 0.07 -11.12 -3.54
C ASN A 174 -0.30 -9.93 -2.64
N ILE A 175 -0.12 -8.69 -3.13
CA ILE A 175 -0.47 -7.48 -2.38
C ILE A 175 -1.98 -7.43 -2.15
N TRP A 176 -2.80 -7.71 -3.17
CA TRP A 176 -4.25 -7.77 -3.03
C TRP A 176 -4.67 -8.70 -1.89
N HIS A 177 -4.24 -9.98 -1.94
CA HIS A 177 -4.61 -10.98 -0.95
C HIS A 177 -4.15 -10.64 0.48
N ASN A 178 -2.96 -10.06 0.63
CA ASN A 178 -2.40 -9.80 1.96
C ASN A 178 -2.86 -8.46 2.56
N VAL A 179 -3.25 -7.50 1.72
CA VAL A 179 -3.51 -6.13 2.15
C VAL A 179 -4.99 -5.76 2.02
N PHE A 180 -5.57 -5.90 0.84
CA PHE A 180 -6.90 -5.34 0.54
C PHE A 180 -8.02 -6.35 0.70
N GLU A 181 -7.82 -7.58 0.26
CA GLU A 181 -8.84 -8.64 0.30
C GLU A 181 -9.42 -8.89 1.70
N PRO A 182 -8.65 -8.85 2.80
CA PRO A 182 -9.22 -9.05 4.14
C PRO A 182 -10.32 -8.05 4.51
N PHE A 183 -10.27 -6.84 3.93
CA PHE A 183 -11.25 -5.77 4.16
C PHE A 183 -12.38 -5.76 3.13
N ALA A 184 -12.26 -6.50 2.02
CA ALA A 184 -13.10 -6.39 0.82
C ALA A 184 -14.50 -7.04 0.97
N THR A 185 -15.16 -6.84 2.11
CA THR A 185 -16.53 -7.28 2.36
C THR A 185 -17.46 -6.09 2.60
N LYS A 186 -18.76 -6.31 2.35
CA LYS A 186 -19.79 -5.29 2.56
C LYS A 186 -19.89 -4.88 4.02
N GLU A 187 -19.83 -5.84 4.93
CA GLU A 187 -19.88 -5.61 6.37
C GLU A 187 -18.69 -4.74 6.83
N CYS A 188 -17.48 -5.02 6.31
CA CYS A 188 -16.31 -4.19 6.61
C CYS A 188 -16.46 -2.77 6.05
N SER A 189 -17.00 -2.61 4.83
CA SER A 189 -17.26 -1.28 4.25
C SER A 189 -18.21 -0.46 5.12
N GLU A 190 -19.33 -1.06 5.53
CA GLU A 190 -20.35 -0.42 6.36
C GLU A 190 -19.79 -0.02 7.74
N LEU A 191 -19.00 -0.92 8.36
CA LEU A 191 -18.33 -0.63 9.63
C LEU A 191 -17.34 0.54 9.49
N PHE A 192 -16.47 0.53 8.48
CA PHE A 192 -15.54 1.62 8.23
C PHE A 192 -16.27 2.95 8.00
N ALA A 193 -17.32 2.96 7.20
CA ALA A 193 -18.11 4.17 6.98
C ALA A 193 -18.77 4.68 8.27
N SER A 194 -19.24 3.78 9.15
CA SER A 194 -19.88 4.15 10.41
C SER A 194 -18.93 4.80 11.43
N VAL A 195 -17.64 4.48 11.37
CA VAL A 195 -16.61 4.98 12.29
C VAL A 195 -16.32 6.47 12.09
N VAL A 196 -16.56 6.98 10.89
CA VAL A 196 -16.28 8.38 10.48
C VAL A 196 -17.54 9.23 10.29
N LYS A 197 -18.72 8.69 10.60
CA LYS A 197 -19.99 9.42 10.64
C LYS A 197 -20.23 9.99 12.04
#